data_AF-A0A3B0UDB9-F1
#
_entry.id   AF-A0A3B0UDB9-F1
#
_cell.length_a   1.000
_cell.length_b   1.000
_cell.length_c   1.000
_cell.angle_alpha   90.00
_cell.angle_beta   90.00
_cell.angle_gamma   90.00
#
_symmetry.space_group_name_H-M   'P 1'
#
loop_
_entity.id
_entity.type
_entity.pdbx_description
1 polymer ?
#
loop_
_entity_poly.entity_id
_entity_poly.type
_entity_poly.pdbx_seq_one_letter_code
_entity_poly.pdbx_strand_id
1 'polypeptide(L)'
;MKRKKYLLGISVLVLSIILSSCTNTNQKKQDSNKTTTVQKEKVVTTKKGAKLKSSEVCYVNNAFMRAEQIPVMVEGKIYYGCCEGCVDKLKNNLDGVRYSIDPLTGEKVDKATAYIVLKPNSTNDVLYFTSEKNYNEFVKL
;
A
#
# COMPACT_ATOMS: atom_id res chain seq x y z
N MET A 1 43.36 38.81 1.98
CA MET A 1 43.75 37.86 0.91
C MET A 1 43.00 38.22 -0.37
N LYS A 2 43.73 38.47 -1.47
CA LYS A 2 43.21 39.04 -2.72
C LYS A 2 42.50 37.98 -3.57
N ARG A 3 41.30 38.31 -4.05
CA ARG A 3 40.48 37.53 -5.00
C ARG A 3 41.12 37.57 -6.40
N LYS A 4 41.12 36.45 -7.12
CA LYS A 4 41.37 36.40 -8.58
C LYS A 4 40.10 35.91 -9.29
N LYS A 5 39.74 36.58 -10.38
CA LYS A 5 38.53 36.35 -11.19
C LYS A 5 38.92 36.03 -12.65
N TYR A 6 38.05 35.22 -13.29
CA TYR A 6 37.74 35.06 -14.73
C TYR A 6 38.74 34.35 -15.68
N LEU A 7 38.25 33.38 -16.48
CA LEU A 7 37.86 33.48 -17.91
C LEU A 7 37.43 32.06 -18.39
N LEU A 8 36.14 31.82 -18.72
CA LEU A 8 35.54 31.76 -20.06
C LEU A 8 36.23 30.83 -21.08
N GLY A 9 35.53 29.75 -21.45
CA GLY A 9 35.83 28.90 -22.60
C GLY A 9 34.56 28.17 -23.06
N ILE A 10 33.84 28.78 -24.02
CA ILE A 10 32.71 28.21 -24.74
C ILE A 10 33.28 27.41 -25.92
N SER A 11 32.90 26.15 -26.10
CA SER A 11 33.09 25.43 -27.36
C SER A 11 31.74 24.90 -27.84
N VAL A 12 31.24 25.54 -28.89
CA VAL A 12 30.09 25.13 -29.69
C VAL A 12 30.65 24.41 -30.91
N LEU A 13 30.18 23.19 -31.19
CA LEU A 13 30.21 22.66 -32.55
C LEU A 13 28.89 21.97 -32.88
N VAL A 14 28.22 22.55 -33.87
CA VAL A 14 26.93 22.18 -34.47
C VAL A 14 27.21 21.27 -35.69
N LEU A 15 26.13 20.67 -36.26
CA LEU A 15 25.97 19.98 -37.57
C LEU A 15 26.01 18.43 -37.49
N SER A 16 25.08 17.63 -38.03
CA SER A 16 24.07 17.84 -39.08
C SER A 16 22.93 16.82 -39.02
N ILE A 17 21.81 17.23 -39.61
CA ILE A 17 20.55 16.54 -39.89
C ILE A 17 20.72 15.36 -40.85
N ILE A 18 19.99 14.26 -40.64
CA ILE A 18 19.48 13.41 -41.73
C ILE A 18 18.00 13.13 -41.48
N LEU A 19 17.16 13.63 -42.40
CA LEU A 19 15.76 13.29 -42.57
C LEU A 19 15.66 11.97 -43.35
N SER A 20 14.79 11.06 -42.95
CA SER A 20 14.33 9.95 -43.80
C SER A 20 12.83 9.74 -43.62
N SER A 21 12.13 9.83 -44.74
CA SER A 21 10.68 9.90 -44.91
C SER A 21 9.92 8.62 -44.57
N CYS A 22 8.63 8.84 -44.32
CA CYS A 22 7.56 7.89 -44.03
C CYS A 22 7.37 6.78 -45.08
N THR A 23 6.92 5.62 -44.64
CA THR A 23 6.07 4.71 -45.43
C THR A 23 4.79 4.42 -44.65
N ASN A 24 3.66 4.90 -45.17
CA ASN A 24 2.33 4.44 -44.78
C ASN A 24 2.11 3.04 -45.36
N THR A 25 1.87 2.05 -44.50
CA THR A 25 1.26 0.78 -44.91
C THR A 25 0.20 0.42 -43.89
N ASN A 26 -1.07 0.39 -44.34
CA ASN A 26 -2.21 -0.11 -43.60
C ASN A 26 -2.08 -1.63 -43.43
N GLN A 27 -1.99 -2.15 -42.20
CA GLN A 27 -2.43 -3.50 -41.85
C GLN A 27 -3.01 -3.54 -40.42
N LYS A 28 -4.06 -4.36 -40.27
CA LYS A 28 -5.06 -4.46 -39.20
C LYS A 28 -4.59 -5.15 -37.91
N LYS A 29 -5.27 -4.81 -36.78
CA LYS A 29 -5.65 -5.61 -35.57
C LYS A 29 -4.55 -6.41 -34.85
N GLN A 30 -4.31 -6.29 -33.54
CA GLN A 30 -5.20 -6.49 -32.37
C GLN A 30 -4.63 -5.68 -31.18
N ASP A 31 -5.45 -4.89 -30.49
CA ASP A 31 -6.00 -5.19 -29.14
C ASP A 31 -4.92 -5.54 -28.09
N SER A 32 -4.73 -4.83 -26.97
CA SER A 32 -5.59 -3.87 -26.28
C SER A 32 -4.73 -2.86 -25.50
N ASN A 33 -5.00 -1.58 -25.83
CA ASN A 33 -4.90 -0.38 -24.99
C ASN A 33 -5.04 -0.64 -23.47
N LYS A 34 -4.49 0.18 -22.56
CA LYS A 34 -4.77 1.63 -22.55
C LYS A 34 -3.87 2.41 -21.57
N THR A 35 -3.30 3.47 -22.15
CA THR A 35 -2.71 4.68 -21.58
C THR A 35 -3.49 5.31 -20.40
N THR A 36 -2.70 5.86 -19.48
CA THR A 36 -2.95 6.99 -18.58
C THR A 36 -4.14 7.88 -18.95
N THR A 37 -5.09 8.05 -18.03
CA THR A 37 -5.91 9.27 -17.96
C THR A 37 -6.32 9.55 -16.52
N VAL A 38 -6.05 10.78 -16.11
CA VAL A 38 -6.43 11.46 -14.88
C VAL A 38 -7.95 11.51 -14.70
N GLN A 39 -8.39 11.50 -13.43
CA GLN A 39 -9.76 11.71 -12.90
C GLN A 39 -10.76 10.55 -13.00
N LYS A 40 -10.95 9.86 -11.87
CA LYS A 40 -12.14 10.06 -11.03
C LYS A 40 -11.90 9.37 -9.69
N GLU A 41 -11.85 10.17 -8.64
CA GLU A 41 -11.99 9.75 -7.26
C GLU A 41 -13.27 8.90 -7.15
N LYS A 42 -13.09 7.58 -7.25
CA LYS A 42 -14.13 6.64 -6.87
C LYS A 42 -14.12 6.68 -5.35
N VAL A 43 -14.98 7.52 -4.80
CA VAL A 43 -15.46 7.42 -3.43
C VAL A 43 -15.67 5.92 -3.17
N VAL A 44 -14.73 5.31 -2.46
CA VAL A 44 -14.88 3.95 -1.99
C VAL A 44 -15.89 4.10 -0.86
N THR A 45 -17.15 4.00 -1.22
CA THR A 45 -18.20 3.65 -0.28
C THR A 45 -17.86 2.23 0.17
N THR A 46 -16.92 2.10 1.10
CA THR A 46 -16.63 0.87 1.81
C THR A 46 -17.95 0.47 2.42
N LYS A 47 -18.59 -0.54 1.82
CA LYS A 47 -19.72 -1.25 2.43
C LYS A 47 -19.34 -1.46 3.88
N LYS A 48 -20.21 -1.02 4.80
CA LYS A 48 -20.12 -1.34 6.23
C LYS A 48 -19.90 -2.86 6.31
N GLY A 49 -18.67 -3.29 6.61
CA GLY A 49 -18.24 -4.70 6.65
C GLY A 49 -17.44 -5.29 5.49
N ALA A 50 -16.87 -4.47 4.60
CA ALA A 50 -15.89 -4.98 3.65
C ALA A 50 -14.56 -5.31 4.36
N LYS A 51 -14.05 -6.53 4.14
CA LYS A 51 -12.68 -6.95 4.51
C LYS A 51 -11.66 -5.92 4.01
N LEU A 52 -10.78 -5.46 4.90
CA LEU A 52 -9.67 -4.59 4.54
C LEU A 52 -8.54 -5.38 3.89
N LYS A 53 -7.78 -4.74 3.01
CA LYS A 53 -6.50 -5.30 2.59
C LYS A 53 -5.54 -5.27 3.78
N SER A 54 -4.97 -6.44 4.08
CA SER A 54 -4.01 -6.59 5.17
C SER A 54 -2.81 -5.65 5.02
N SER A 55 -2.35 -5.42 3.79
CA SER A 55 -1.23 -4.53 3.48
C SER A 55 -1.53 -3.04 3.67
N GLU A 56 -2.80 -2.65 3.86
CA GLU A 56 -3.19 -1.27 4.15
C GLU A 56 -3.37 -0.99 5.65
N VAL A 57 -2.94 -1.92 6.52
CA VAL A 57 -3.14 -1.86 7.97
C VAL A 57 -1.80 -1.85 8.69
N CYS A 58 -1.62 -0.94 9.64
CA CYS A 58 -0.53 -1.02 10.60
C CYS A 58 -0.93 -1.92 11.78
N TYR A 59 -0.25 -3.04 11.92
CA TYR A 59 -0.59 -4.06 12.92
C TYR A 59 -0.24 -3.62 14.33
N VAL A 60 0.80 -2.81 14.49
CA VAL A 60 1.23 -2.27 15.79
C VAL A 60 0.20 -1.28 16.33
N ASN A 61 -0.29 -0.39 15.47
CA ASN A 61 -1.22 0.67 15.87
C ASN A 61 -2.69 0.24 15.75
N ASN A 62 -2.96 -0.95 15.21
CA ASN A 62 -4.32 -1.43 14.90
C ASN A 62 -5.11 -0.41 14.07
N ALA A 63 -4.46 0.15 13.05
CA ALA A 63 -5.01 1.26 12.28
C ALA A 63 -4.99 0.98 10.78
N PHE A 64 -6.09 1.34 10.10
CA PHE A 64 -6.24 1.38 8.67
C PHE A 64 -5.59 2.65 8.10
N MET A 65 -4.52 2.44 7.34
CA MET A 65 -3.60 3.48 6.90
C MET A 65 -3.94 4.04 5.52
N ARG A 66 -4.84 3.39 4.77
CA ARG A 66 -5.29 3.80 3.42
C ARG A 66 -4.18 3.88 2.36
N ALA A 67 -3.06 3.23 2.62
CA ALA A 67 -1.92 3.11 1.71
C ALA A 67 -1.20 1.79 2.00
N GLU A 68 -0.38 1.30 1.08
CA GLU A 68 0.46 0.12 1.31
C GLU A 68 1.46 0.37 2.44
N GLN A 69 1.61 -0.60 3.34
CA GLN A 69 2.49 -0.56 4.51
C GLN A 69 3.74 -1.43 4.29
N ILE A 70 4.71 -1.30 5.18
CA ILE A 70 5.98 -2.03 5.07
C ILE A 70 5.75 -3.50 5.44
N PRO A 71 6.00 -4.46 4.52
CA PRO A 71 5.87 -5.88 4.80
C PRO A 71 7.04 -6.36 5.69
N VAL A 72 6.72 -7.19 6.68
CA VAL A 72 7.67 -7.78 7.62
C VAL A 72 7.47 -9.29 7.63
N MET A 73 8.41 -10.02 7.05
CA MET A 73 8.37 -11.48 7.01
C MET A 73 8.90 -12.06 8.33
N VAL A 74 8.06 -12.83 9.03
CA VAL A 74 8.41 -13.52 10.28
C VAL A 74 7.77 -14.90 10.25
N GLU A 75 8.57 -15.96 10.45
CA GLU A 75 8.07 -17.35 10.52
C GLU A 75 7.20 -17.75 9.31
N GLY A 76 7.57 -17.30 8.11
CA GLY A 76 6.83 -17.59 6.86
C GLY A 76 5.52 -16.82 6.69
N LYS A 77 5.19 -15.89 7.59
CA LYS A 77 4.02 -15.01 7.53
C LYS A 77 4.45 -13.57 7.27
N ILE A 78 3.56 -12.78 6.66
CA ILE A 78 3.79 -11.36 6.40
C ILE A 78 2.94 -10.53 7.37
N TYR A 79 3.59 -9.61 8.07
CA TYR A 79 2.99 -8.61 8.93
C TYR A 79 3.22 -7.21 8.34
N TYR A 80 2.47 -6.20 8.77
CA TYR A 80 2.54 -4.86 8.18
C TYR A 80 2.70 -3.76 9.23
N GLY A 81 3.72 -2.90 9.04
CA GLY A 81 4.03 -1.76 9.91
C GLY A 81 4.10 -0.45 9.12
N CYS A 82 3.72 0.67 9.75
CA CYS A 82 3.69 1.98 9.08
C CYS A 82 5.01 2.77 9.13
N CYS A 83 5.99 2.30 9.89
CA CYS A 83 7.32 2.92 10.01
C CYS A 83 8.34 1.91 10.53
N GLU A 84 9.62 2.25 10.49
CA GLU A 84 10.72 1.39 10.98
C GLU A 84 10.52 0.95 12.44
N GLY A 85 10.04 1.83 13.32
CA GLY A 85 9.72 1.44 14.70
C GLY A 85 8.63 0.36 14.80
N CYS A 86 7.65 0.37 13.90
CA CYS A 86 6.65 -0.70 13.83
C CYS A 86 7.25 -1.99 13.27
N VAL A 87 8.16 -1.88 12.29
CA VAL A 87 8.90 -3.02 11.73
C VAL A 87 9.69 -3.73 12.82
N ASP A 88 10.43 -2.99 13.64
CA ASP A 88 11.23 -3.55 14.74
C ASP A 88 10.36 -4.23 15.80
N LYS A 89 9.22 -3.62 16.16
CA LYS A 89 8.25 -4.24 17.07
C LYS A 89 7.70 -5.55 16.51
N LEU A 90 7.41 -5.62 15.21
CA LEU A 90 6.89 -6.83 14.56
C LEU A 90 7.94 -7.94 14.47
N LYS A 91 9.17 -7.62 14.04
CA LYS A 91 10.29 -8.56 13.95
C LYS A 91 10.57 -9.24 15.29
N ASN A 92 10.57 -8.45 16.36
CA ASN A 92 10.89 -8.92 17.71
C ASN A 92 9.65 -9.29 18.53
N ASN A 93 8.45 -9.16 17.95
CA ASN A 93 7.16 -9.37 18.62
C ASN A 93 7.04 -8.64 19.98
N LEU A 94 7.56 -7.42 20.06
CA LEU A 94 7.48 -6.62 21.29
C LEU A 94 6.02 -6.36 21.64
N ASP A 95 5.67 -6.43 22.91
CA ASP A 95 4.30 -6.24 23.41
C ASP A 95 3.27 -7.22 22.79
N GLY A 96 3.71 -8.30 22.15
CA GLY A 96 2.83 -9.25 21.47
C GLY A 96 2.13 -8.69 20.24
N VAL A 97 2.67 -7.66 19.59
CA VAL A 97 2.02 -6.90 18.50
C VAL A 97 1.55 -7.74 17.31
N ARG A 98 2.08 -8.95 17.10
CA ARG A 98 1.64 -9.89 16.06
C ARG A 98 0.25 -10.47 16.32
N TYR A 99 -0.28 -10.32 17.53
CA TYR A 99 -1.53 -10.94 17.96
C TYR A 99 -2.61 -9.92 18.34
N SER A 100 -3.86 -10.34 18.24
CA SER A 100 -5.05 -9.63 18.73
C SER A 100 -6.03 -10.62 19.37
N ILE A 101 -7.21 -10.14 19.74
CA ILE A 101 -8.31 -10.93 20.29
C ILE A 101 -9.52 -10.80 19.37
N ASP A 102 -10.15 -11.93 19.05
CA ASP A 102 -11.40 -11.96 18.30
C ASP A 102 -12.53 -11.36 19.16
N PRO A 103 -13.19 -10.27 18.75
CA PRO A 103 -14.23 -9.62 19.53
C PRO A 103 -15.46 -10.50 19.79
N LEU A 104 -15.72 -11.51 18.96
CA LEU A 104 -16.84 -12.43 19.15
C LEU A 104 -16.49 -13.55 20.14
N THR A 105 -15.37 -14.23 19.93
CA THR A 105 -15.05 -15.47 20.65
C THR A 105 -14.10 -15.29 21.83
N GLY A 106 -13.39 -14.16 21.89
CA GLY A 106 -12.31 -13.94 22.86
C GLY A 106 -11.02 -14.71 22.56
N GLU A 107 -10.97 -15.46 21.45
CA GLU A 107 -9.80 -16.24 21.06
C GLU A 107 -8.65 -15.36 20.59
N LYS A 108 -7.42 -15.85 20.80
CA LYS A 108 -6.21 -15.19 20.30
C LYS A 108 -6.12 -15.35 18.78
N VAL A 109 -5.91 -14.22 18.08
CA VAL A 109 -5.81 -14.16 16.62
C VAL A 109 -4.39 -13.77 16.21
N ASP A 110 -3.78 -14.51 15.29
CA ASP A 110 -2.59 -14.05 14.58
C ASP A 110 -3.01 -13.04 13.50
N LYS A 111 -2.52 -11.80 13.61
CA LYS A 111 -2.91 -10.71 12.70
C LYS A 111 -2.54 -10.98 11.25
N ALA A 112 -1.51 -11.81 10.97
CA ALA A 112 -1.13 -12.14 9.60
C ALA A 112 -2.18 -12.97 8.85
N THR A 113 -3.02 -13.72 9.58
CA THR A 113 -4.06 -14.59 9.00
C THR A 113 -5.48 -14.12 9.32
N ALA A 114 -5.63 -13.02 10.04
CA ALA A 114 -6.91 -12.51 10.51
C ALA A 114 -7.84 -12.04 9.39
N TYR A 115 -9.14 -12.11 9.66
CA TYR A 115 -10.14 -11.34 8.94
C TYR A 115 -10.22 -9.92 9.53
N ILE A 116 -9.70 -8.93 8.79
CA ILE A 116 -9.52 -7.56 9.28
C ILE A 116 -10.61 -6.65 8.72
N VAL A 117 -11.26 -5.89 9.59
CA VAL A 117 -12.33 -4.94 9.22
C VAL A 117 -12.11 -3.59 9.91
N LEU A 118 -12.68 -2.53 9.33
CA LEU A 118 -12.78 -1.25 10.02
C LEU A 118 -13.75 -1.39 11.20
N LYS A 119 -13.33 -0.92 12.38
CA LYS A 119 -14.17 -0.90 13.58
C LYS A 119 -15.41 -0.03 13.32
N PRO A 120 -16.63 -0.50 13.65
CA PRO A 120 -17.82 0.32 13.55
C PRO A 120 -17.67 1.64 14.30
N ASN A 121 -18.11 2.74 13.68
CA ASN A 121 -18.01 4.10 14.23
C ASN A 121 -16.57 4.59 14.50
N SER A 122 -15.55 3.96 13.93
CA SER A 122 -14.17 4.48 13.92
C SER A 122 -13.78 4.99 12.53
N THR A 123 -12.88 5.96 12.49
CA THR A 123 -12.30 6.47 11.24
C THR A 123 -11.12 5.63 10.78
N ASN A 124 -10.38 4.99 11.69
CA ASN A 124 -9.13 4.31 11.37
C ASN A 124 -8.91 3.01 12.15
N ASP A 125 -9.56 2.79 13.29
CA ASP A 125 -9.28 1.59 14.08
C ASP A 125 -9.79 0.34 13.36
N VAL A 126 -9.05 -0.76 13.50
CA VAL A 126 -9.46 -2.05 12.94
C VAL A 126 -9.78 -3.07 14.03
N LEU A 127 -10.60 -4.04 13.66
CA LEU A 127 -10.86 -5.26 14.44
C LEU A 127 -10.31 -6.46 13.67
N TYR A 128 -9.91 -7.50 14.43
CA TYR A 128 -9.34 -8.74 13.90
C TYR A 128 -10.22 -9.90 14.34
N PHE A 129 -10.63 -10.75 13.39
CA PHE A 129 -11.42 -11.95 13.65
C PHE A 129 -10.64 -13.19 13.20
N THR A 130 -10.85 -14.34 13.84
CA THR A 130 -10.29 -15.63 13.39
C THR A 130 -10.89 -16.05 12.05
N SER A 131 -12.10 -15.57 11.72
CA SER A 131 -12.77 -15.87 10.45
C SER A 131 -13.76 -14.78 10.01
N GLU A 132 -14.12 -14.80 8.74
CA GLU A 132 -15.23 -13.98 8.20
C GLU A 132 -16.57 -14.34 8.87
N LYS A 133 -16.77 -15.62 9.20
CA LYS A 133 -17.97 -16.08 9.91
C LYS A 133 -18.13 -15.36 11.25
N ASN A 134 -17.05 -15.25 12.02
CA ASN A 134 -17.09 -14.56 13.32
C ASN A 134 -17.43 -13.08 13.15
N TYR A 135 -16.87 -12.41 12.15
CA TYR A 135 -17.27 -11.03 11.85
C TYR A 135 -18.76 -10.92 11.53
N ASN A 136 -19.28 -11.81 10.68
CA ASN A 136 -20.68 -11.81 10.27
C ASN A 136 -21.65 -12.12 11.42
N GLU A 137 -21.22 -12.88 12.43
CA GLU A 137 -21.98 -13.12 13.66
C GLU A 137 -21.89 -11.92 14.60
N PHE A 138 -20.70 -11.34 14.78
CA PHE A 138 -20.46 -10.18 15.64
C PHE A 138 -21.34 -8.97 15.28
N VAL A 139 -21.54 -8.70 13.99
CA VAL A 139 -22.35 -7.54 13.54
C VAL A 139 -23.87 -7.73 13.64
N LYS A 140 -24.34 -8.91 14.08
CA LYS A 140 -25.75 -9.18 14.34
C LYS A 140 -26.14 -8.97 15.81
N LEU A 141 -25.15 -8.83 16.69
CA LEU A 141 -25.33 -8.51 18.11
C LEU A 141 -25.79 -7.06 18.28
#